data_AF-A0A6V7M7Y8-F1
#
_entry.id   AF-A0A6V7M7Y8-F1
#
_cell.length_a   1.000
_cell.length_b   1.000
_cell.length_c   1.000
_cell.angle_alpha   90.00
_cell.angle_beta   90.00
_cell.angle_gamma   90.00
#
_symmetry.space_group_name_H-M   'P 1'
#
loop_
_entity.id
_entity.type
_entity.pdbx_description
1 polymer ?
#
loop_
_entity_poly.entity_id
_entity_poly.type
_entity_poly.pdbx_seq_one_letter_code
_entity_poly.pdbx_strand_id
1 'polypeptide(L)'
;VLQPLALARLLRYYSTPDVKKEEAYFYAAGVILCSAINIFVVHPYMMAILHMGMKMRVACCSLIYRKALKLSKTALGETTIGQAVNLLSNDVNRFDVAIIFMHYLWIGPLETVIITYFMYQEVDVAAIIGVASLLMFIPLQGWLGKRSSILRLRTAIRTDERVRLTNEIITGIQAIKMYTWEHPFSALIEYARKREVNVIRATSYIRGVVMSFIIFTTRSSLFLTILAYILLNPGNNQINAEK
;
A
#
# COMPACT_ATOMS: atom_id res chain seq x y z
N VAL A 1 -2.53 -9.25 -17.91
CA VAL A 1 -3.79 -9.61 -18.63
C VAL A 1 -3.61 -10.79 -19.60
N LEU A 2 -2.68 -10.77 -20.56
CA LEU A 2 -2.58 -11.81 -21.60
C LEU A 2 -2.11 -13.20 -21.11
N GLN A 3 -1.25 -13.24 -20.09
CA GLN A 3 -0.68 -14.50 -19.59
C GLN A 3 -1.74 -15.47 -19.02
N PRO A 4 -2.70 -15.05 -18.17
CA PRO A 4 -3.82 -15.89 -17.75
C PRO A 4 -4.65 -16.45 -18.91
N LEU A 5 -4.87 -15.67 -19.98
CA LEU A 5 -5.64 -16.12 -21.14
C LEU A 5 -4.91 -17.22 -21.92
N ALA A 6 -3.60 -17.06 -22.14
CA ALA A 6 -2.76 -18.09 -22.76
C ALA A 6 -2.70 -19.37 -21.90
N LEU A 7 -2.64 -19.21 -20.58
CA LEU A 7 -2.68 -20.33 -19.64
C LEU A 7 -4.04 -21.06 -19.67
N ALA A 8 -5.16 -20.33 -19.69
CA ALA A 8 -6.50 -20.90 -19.78
C ALA A 8 -6.66 -21.73 -21.08
N ARG A 9 -6.16 -21.22 -22.22
CA ARG A 9 -6.16 -21.96 -23.49
C ARG A 9 -5.25 -23.19 -23.46
N LEU A 10 -4.11 -23.12 -22.79
CA LEU A 10 -3.24 -24.28 -22.57
C LEU A 10 -3.91 -25.34 -21.69
N LEU A 11 -4.64 -24.94 -20.65
CA LEU A 11 -5.37 -25.88 -19.78
C LEU A 11 -6.48 -26.60 -20.56
N ARG A 12 -7.14 -25.92 -21.49
CA ARG A 12 -8.18 -26.52 -22.34
C ARG A 12 -7.68 -27.71 -23.17
N TYR A 13 -6.40 -27.72 -23.56
CA TYR A 13 -5.80 -28.89 -24.24
C TYR A 13 -5.84 -30.17 -23.37
N TYR A 14 -5.79 -30.03 -22.05
CA TYR A 14 -5.87 -31.17 -21.14
C TYR A 14 -7.30 -31.56 -20.77
N SER A 15 -8.28 -30.68 -20.99
CA SER A 15 -9.68 -30.89 -20.66
C SER A 15 -10.52 -31.41 -21.83
N THR A 16 -10.23 -30.99 -23.06
CA THR A 16 -10.97 -31.42 -24.27
C THR A 16 -10.05 -32.15 -25.26
N PRO A 17 -10.44 -33.31 -25.82
CA PRO A 17 -9.63 -34.05 -26.79
C PRO A 17 -9.51 -33.39 -28.19
N ASP A 18 -10.19 -32.26 -28.44
CA ASP A 18 -10.23 -31.58 -29.75
C ASP A 18 -9.03 -30.66 -30.04
N VAL A 19 -8.17 -30.37 -29.07
CA VAL A 19 -7.07 -29.41 -29.25
C VAL A 19 -5.81 -30.12 -29.77
N LYS A 20 -5.26 -29.62 -30.88
CA LYS A 20 -4.03 -30.16 -31.48
C LYS A 20 -2.81 -29.89 -30.59
N LYS A 21 -1.88 -30.85 -30.54
CA LYS A 21 -0.60 -30.72 -29.80
C LYS A 21 0.22 -29.49 -30.20
N GLU A 22 0.20 -29.14 -31.48
CA GLU A 22 0.91 -27.98 -32.01
C GLU A 22 0.38 -26.66 -31.42
N GLU A 23 -0.94 -26.52 -31.30
CA GLU A 23 -1.59 -25.34 -30.69
C GLU A 23 -1.22 -25.21 -29.20
N ALA A 24 -1.16 -26.34 -28.47
CA ALA A 24 -0.73 -26.34 -27.07
C ALA A 24 0.72 -25.85 -26.90
N TYR A 25 1.64 -26.25 -27.78
CA TYR A 25 3.02 -25.74 -27.77
C TYR A 25 3.08 -24.23 -28.04
N PHE A 26 2.25 -23.71 -28.95
CA PHE A 26 2.16 -22.26 -29.17
C PHE A 26 1.66 -21.51 -27.92
N TYR A 27 0.63 -21.99 -27.24
CA TYR A 27 0.15 -21.36 -25.99
C TYR A 27 1.18 -21.44 -24.86
N ALA A 28 1.87 -22.56 -24.69
CA ALA A 28 2.95 -22.71 -23.71
C ALA A 28 4.12 -21.75 -23.99
N ALA A 29 4.55 -21.65 -25.25
CA ALA A 29 5.55 -20.67 -25.68
C ALA A 29 5.06 -19.24 -25.42
N GLY A 30 3.78 -18.96 -25.65
CA GLY A 30 3.14 -17.68 -25.34
C GLY A 30 3.21 -17.30 -23.86
N VAL A 31 2.97 -18.24 -22.94
CA VAL A 31 3.10 -18.00 -21.49
C VAL A 31 4.53 -17.64 -21.10
N ILE A 32 5.51 -18.38 -21.62
CA ILE A 32 6.94 -18.12 -21.38
C ILE A 32 7.33 -16.76 -21.94
N LEU A 33 6.92 -16.46 -23.17
CA LEU A 33 7.22 -15.19 -23.84
C LEU A 33 6.56 -14.01 -23.11
N CYS A 34 5.31 -14.13 -22.67
CA CYS A 34 4.65 -13.10 -21.86
C CYS A 34 5.42 -12.82 -20.56
N SER A 35 5.93 -13.87 -19.91
CA SER A 35 6.72 -13.75 -18.68
C SER A 35 8.07 -13.08 -18.96
N ALA A 36 8.75 -13.46 -20.04
CA ALA A 36 10.01 -12.86 -20.46
C ALA A 36 9.83 -11.38 -20.81
N ILE A 37 8.84 -11.04 -21.66
CA ILE A 37 8.53 -9.65 -22.02
C ILE A 37 8.20 -8.83 -20.78
N ASN A 38 7.45 -9.38 -19.83
CA ASN A 38 7.15 -8.68 -18.57
C ASN A 38 8.44 -8.27 -17.84
N ILE A 39 9.40 -9.19 -17.68
CA ILE A 39 10.69 -8.91 -17.04
C ILE A 39 11.47 -7.85 -17.83
N PHE A 40 11.58 -8.01 -19.15
CA PHE A 40 12.32 -7.09 -20.02
C PHE A 40 11.70 -5.69 -20.12
N VAL A 41 10.40 -5.54 -19.83
CA VAL A 41 9.72 -4.23 -19.83
C VAL A 41 9.71 -3.60 -18.44
N VAL A 42 9.35 -4.38 -17.41
CA VAL A 42 9.14 -3.86 -16.04
C VAL A 42 10.45 -3.36 -15.43
N HIS A 43 11.56 -4.09 -15.58
CA HIS A 43 12.82 -3.66 -14.96
C HIS A 43 13.40 -2.37 -15.57
N PRO A 44 13.51 -2.21 -16.90
CA PRO A 44 13.93 -0.94 -17.49
C PRO A 44 12.97 0.21 -17.18
N TYR A 45 11.65 -0.05 -17.18
CA TYR A 45 10.64 0.92 -16.78
C TYR A 45 10.86 1.40 -15.33
N MET A 46 11.04 0.48 -14.39
CA MET A 46 11.30 0.81 -12.98
C MET A 46 12.59 1.60 -12.83
N MET A 47 13.66 1.22 -13.54
CA MET A 47 14.91 1.98 -13.55
C MET A 47 14.72 3.40 -14.11
N ALA A 48 13.99 3.56 -15.21
CA ALA A 48 13.71 4.87 -15.80
C ALA A 48 12.92 5.78 -14.85
N ILE A 49 11.90 5.25 -14.17
CA ILE A 49 11.11 6.01 -13.19
C ILE A 49 11.94 6.41 -11.97
N LEU A 50 12.72 5.48 -11.40
CA LEU A 50 13.58 5.78 -10.25
C LEU A 50 14.64 6.82 -10.63
N HIS A 51 15.19 6.73 -11.83
CA HIS A 51 16.14 7.72 -12.34
C HIS A 51 15.47 9.09 -12.56
N MET A 52 14.23 9.12 -13.04
CA MET A 52 13.45 10.36 -13.15
C MET A 52 13.19 10.98 -11.76
N GLY A 53 12.83 10.17 -10.76
CA GLY A 53 12.67 10.61 -9.37
C GLY A 53 13.94 11.26 -8.81
N MET A 54 15.08 10.61 -9.04
CA MET A 54 16.38 11.15 -8.65
C MET A 54 16.68 12.51 -9.32
N LYS A 55 16.39 12.65 -10.61
CA LYS A 55 16.55 13.92 -11.35
C LYS A 55 15.67 15.02 -10.76
N MET A 56 14.41 14.72 -10.46
CA MET A 56 13.49 15.68 -9.82
C MET A 56 14.02 16.09 -8.45
N ARG A 57 14.48 15.14 -7.63
CA ARG A 57 15.08 15.40 -6.31
C ARG A 57 16.27 16.36 -6.41
N VAL A 58 17.23 16.06 -7.30
CA VAL A 58 18.41 16.91 -7.49
C VAL A 58 18.04 18.31 -7.97
N ALA A 59 17.09 18.43 -8.91
CA ALA A 59 16.61 19.72 -9.39
C ALA A 59 15.94 20.54 -8.27
N CYS A 60 15.06 19.93 -7.49
CA CYS A 60 14.41 20.57 -6.34
C CYS A 60 15.43 21.02 -5.28
N CYS A 61 16.37 20.14 -4.90
CA CYS A 61 17.44 20.51 -3.96
C CYS A 61 18.26 21.70 -4.46
N SER A 62 18.61 21.72 -5.75
CA SER A 62 19.35 22.82 -6.37
C SER A 62 18.57 24.14 -6.34
N LEU A 63 17.27 24.10 -6.67
CA LEU A 63 16.38 25.27 -6.63
C LEU A 63 16.20 25.81 -5.20
N ILE A 64 15.95 24.92 -4.23
CA ILE A 64 15.80 25.28 -2.81
C ILE A 64 17.10 25.93 -2.32
N TYR A 65 18.26 25.33 -2.60
CA TYR A 65 19.55 25.88 -2.21
C TYR A 65 19.80 27.27 -2.81
N ARG A 66 19.57 27.44 -4.13
CA ARG A 66 19.69 28.75 -4.80
C ARG A 66 18.74 29.79 -4.21
N LYS A 67 17.52 29.40 -3.81
CA LYS A 67 16.55 30.31 -3.20
C LYS A 67 16.95 30.68 -1.78
N ALA A 68 17.45 29.73 -0.99
CA ALA A 68 17.94 29.97 0.36
C ALA A 68 19.07 31.01 0.39
N LEU A 69 19.98 30.98 -0.59
CA LEU A 69 21.06 31.96 -0.72
C LEU A 69 20.60 33.38 -1.10
N LYS A 70 19.38 33.55 -1.64
CA LYS A 70 18.83 34.83 -2.08
C LYS A 70 17.73 35.35 -1.15
N LEU A 71 17.46 34.67 -0.05
CA LEU A 71 16.38 35.01 0.86
C LEU A 71 16.79 36.21 1.74
N SER A 72 15.90 37.17 1.93
CA SER A 72 16.15 38.32 2.81
C SER A 72 16.19 37.87 4.28
N LYS A 73 16.92 38.61 5.13
CA LYS A 73 17.02 38.30 6.57
C LYS A 73 15.67 38.28 7.29
N THR A 74 14.70 39.08 6.82
CA THR A 74 13.33 39.12 7.34
C THR A 74 12.56 37.83 7.04
N ALA A 75 12.63 37.33 5.81
CA ALA A 75 12.02 36.06 5.41
C ALA A 75 12.77 34.85 6.00
N LEU A 76 14.09 34.95 6.19
CA LEU A 76 14.89 33.94 6.90
C LEU A 76 14.56 33.87 8.41
N GLY A 77 14.00 34.94 8.98
CA GLY A 77 13.45 34.92 10.33
C GLY A 77 12.17 34.08 10.46
N GLU A 78 11.38 33.97 9.39
CA GLU A 78 10.15 33.16 9.33
C GLU A 78 10.43 31.70 8.95
N THR A 79 11.42 31.44 8.09
CA THR A 79 11.90 30.09 7.76
C THR A 79 13.20 29.76 8.48
N THR A 80 13.12 28.95 9.53
CA THR A 80 14.29 28.47 10.27
C THR A 80 15.19 27.59 9.38
N ILE A 81 16.50 27.59 9.67
CA ILE A 81 17.47 26.67 9.03
C ILE A 81 17.00 25.20 9.18
N GLY A 82 16.39 24.86 10.32
CA GLY A 82 15.83 23.53 10.57
C GLY A 82 14.69 23.15 9.61
N GLN A 83 13.80 24.08 9.26
CA GLN A 83 12.74 23.83 8.27
C GLN A 83 13.32 23.60 6.87
N ALA A 84 14.36 24.34 6.48
CA ALA A 84 15.03 24.13 5.20
C ALA A 84 15.73 22.77 5.12
N VAL A 85 16.39 22.34 6.21
CA VAL A 85 17.01 21.02 6.32
C VAL A 85 15.93 19.93 6.29
N ASN A 86 14.80 20.11 6.98
CA ASN A 86 13.69 19.15 6.96
C ASN A 86 13.09 19.01 5.56
N LEU A 87 12.89 20.14 4.86
CA LEU A 87 12.39 20.14 3.47
C LEU A 87 13.32 19.33 2.56
N LEU A 88 14.64 19.59 2.62
CA LEU A 88 15.63 18.89 1.80
C LEU A 88 15.78 17.40 2.15
N SER A 89 15.62 17.03 3.41
CA SER A 89 15.86 15.66 3.91
C SER A 89 14.63 14.76 3.93
N ASN A 90 13.43 15.30 4.10
CA ASN A 90 12.20 14.51 4.19
C ASN A 90 11.28 14.72 2.98
N ASP A 91 10.99 15.97 2.62
CA ASP A 91 10.00 16.25 1.58
C ASP A 91 10.52 15.94 0.18
N VAL A 92 11.76 16.35 -0.15
CA VAL A 92 12.31 16.09 -1.48
C VAL A 92 12.55 14.58 -1.72
N ASN A 93 12.92 13.83 -0.67
CA ASN A 93 13.10 12.38 -0.77
C ASN A 93 11.82 11.61 -1.13
N ARG A 94 10.63 12.21 -0.91
CA ARG A 94 9.37 11.58 -1.32
C ARG A 94 9.21 11.50 -2.84
N PHE A 95 9.87 12.35 -3.62
CA PHE A 95 9.77 12.32 -5.09
C PHE A 95 10.32 11.04 -5.71
N ASP A 96 11.31 10.39 -5.07
CA ASP A 96 11.89 9.14 -5.57
C ASP A 96 10.84 8.02 -5.67
N VAL A 97 9.86 8.02 -4.76
CA VAL A 97 8.84 6.97 -4.68
C VAL A 97 7.48 7.46 -5.19
N ALA A 98 7.15 8.74 -5.05
CA ALA A 98 5.85 9.29 -5.43
C ALA A 98 5.53 9.08 -6.92
N ILE A 99 6.53 9.18 -7.80
CA ILE A 99 6.35 9.00 -9.24
C ILE A 99 5.88 7.59 -9.58
N ILE A 100 6.34 6.57 -8.83
CA ILE A 100 5.90 5.18 -9.00
C ILE A 100 4.39 5.10 -8.81
N PHE A 101 3.87 5.69 -7.72
CA PHE A 101 2.44 5.66 -7.40
C PHE A 101 1.59 6.54 -8.31
N MET A 102 2.15 7.62 -8.86
CA MET A 102 1.43 8.52 -9.76
C MET A 102 0.95 7.80 -11.03
N HIS A 103 1.75 6.90 -11.59
CA HIS A 103 1.36 6.12 -12.77
C HIS A 103 0.23 5.11 -12.48
N TYR A 104 0.19 4.54 -11.27
CA TYR A 104 -0.89 3.63 -10.88
C TYR A 104 -2.26 4.31 -10.78
N LEU A 105 -2.32 5.64 -10.61
CA LEU A 105 -3.59 6.37 -10.50
C LEU A 105 -4.44 6.25 -11.78
N TRP A 106 -3.82 6.21 -12.95
CA TRP A 106 -4.51 6.09 -14.24
C TRP A 106 -4.40 4.69 -14.84
N ILE A 107 -3.28 3.98 -14.62
CA ILE A 107 -3.12 2.59 -15.07
C ILE A 107 -4.09 1.67 -14.33
N GLY A 108 -4.29 1.85 -13.02
CA GLY A 108 -5.16 0.99 -12.20
C GLY A 108 -6.62 0.94 -12.69
N PRO A 109 -7.30 2.08 -12.92
CA PRO A 109 -8.65 2.09 -13.49
C PRO A 109 -8.70 1.47 -14.90
N LEU A 110 -7.74 1.80 -15.77
CA LEU A 110 -7.67 1.24 -17.12
C LEU A 110 -7.53 -0.28 -17.09
N GLU A 111 -6.60 -0.79 -16.28
CA GLU A 111 -6.36 -2.22 -16.10
C GLU A 111 -7.59 -2.92 -15.51
N THR A 112 -8.29 -2.29 -14.56
CA THR A 112 -9.53 -2.82 -13.99
C THR A 112 -10.60 -3.00 -15.06
N VAL A 113 -10.78 -2.02 -15.96
CA VAL A 113 -11.74 -2.11 -17.07
C VAL A 113 -11.37 -3.25 -18.02
N ILE A 114 -10.10 -3.36 -18.40
CA ILE A 114 -9.62 -4.41 -19.31
C ILE A 114 -9.83 -5.80 -18.70
N ILE A 115 -9.45 -6.00 -17.43
CA ILE A 115 -9.62 -7.28 -16.74
C ILE A 115 -11.11 -7.62 -16.60
N THR A 116 -11.94 -6.64 -16.24
CA THR A 116 -13.40 -6.84 -16.12
C THR A 116 -14.00 -7.28 -17.45
N TYR A 117 -13.57 -6.69 -18.57
CA TYR A 117 -14.01 -7.09 -19.90
C TYR A 117 -13.68 -8.55 -20.23
N PHE A 118 -12.44 -8.98 -19.98
CA PHE A 118 -12.06 -10.38 -20.21
C PHE A 118 -12.79 -11.35 -19.28
N MET A 119 -12.96 -10.99 -18.00
CA MET A 119 -13.73 -11.81 -17.06
C MET A 119 -15.21 -11.92 -17.45
N TYR A 120 -15.80 -10.84 -17.97
CA TYR A 120 -17.17 -10.83 -18.45
C TYR A 120 -17.38 -11.80 -19.62
N GLN A 121 -16.38 -12.02 -20.47
CA GLN A 121 -16.47 -13.00 -21.56
C GLN A 121 -16.54 -14.46 -21.07
N GLU A 122 -15.96 -14.76 -19.91
CA GLU A 122 -15.90 -16.13 -19.37
C GLU A 122 -17.07 -16.44 -18.43
N VAL A 123 -17.43 -15.48 -17.57
CA VAL A 123 -18.35 -15.66 -16.43
C VAL A 123 -19.55 -14.68 -16.47
N ASP A 124 -19.76 -14.00 -17.61
CA ASP A 124 -20.86 -13.07 -17.85
C ASP A 124 -21.01 -11.99 -16.75
N VAL A 125 -22.25 -11.70 -16.36
CA VAL A 125 -22.62 -10.67 -15.37
C VAL A 125 -22.00 -10.94 -13.99
N ALA A 126 -21.66 -12.19 -13.66
CA ALA A 126 -21.07 -12.52 -12.36
C ALA A 126 -19.68 -11.88 -12.17
N ALA A 127 -18.93 -11.62 -13.25
CA ALA A 127 -17.67 -10.90 -13.21
C ALA A 127 -17.83 -9.48 -12.63
N ILE A 128 -18.92 -8.80 -12.97
CA ILE A 128 -19.21 -7.45 -12.48
C ILE A 128 -19.45 -7.46 -10.97
N ILE A 129 -20.14 -8.48 -10.45
CA ILE A 129 -20.39 -8.66 -9.01
C ILE A 129 -19.06 -8.88 -8.26
N GLY A 130 -18.19 -9.72 -8.81
CA GLY A 130 -16.84 -9.96 -8.30
C GLY A 130 -16.01 -8.69 -8.19
N VAL A 131 -15.95 -7.91 -9.28
CA VAL A 131 -15.20 -6.64 -9.34
C VAL A 131 -15.83 -5.58 -8.44
N ALA A 132 -17.15 -5.45 -8.43
CA ALA A 132 -17.85 -4.53 -7.54
C ALA A 132 -17.56 -4.81 -6.06
N SER A 133 -17.47 -6.10 -5.68
CA SER A 133 -17.08 -6.48 -4.32
C SER A 133 -15.65 -6.05 -3.96
N LEU A 134 -14.69 -6.15 -4.90
CA LEU A 134 -13.32 -5.65 -4.70
C LEU A 134 -13.30 -4.14 -4.51
N LEU A 135 -14.02 -3.41 -5.39
CA LEU A 135 -14.08 -1.95 -5.35
C LEU A 135 -14.72 -1.44 -4.06
N MET A 136 -15.68 -2.17 -3.48
CA MET A 136 -16.31 -1.83 -2.20
C MET A 136 -15.31 -1.81 -1.02
N PHE A 137 -14.24 -2.60 -1.07
CA PHE A 137 -13.21 -2.58 -0.03
C PHE A 137 -12.32 -1.33 -0.09
N ILE A 138 -12.20 -0.66 -1.25
CA ILE A 138 -11.35 0.54 -1.41
C ILE A 138 -11.74 1.67 -0.44
N PRO A 139 -13.01 2.14 -0.39
CA PRO A 139 -13.39 3.20 0.56
C PRO A 139 -13.22 2.77 2.01
N LEU A 140 -13.48 1.49 2.34
CA LEU A 140 -13.27 0.95 3.68
C LEU A 140 -11.79 0.98 4.08
N GLN A 141 -10.89 0.55 3.18
CA GLN A 141 -9.44 0.63 3.37
C GLN A 141 -8.98 2.08 3.52
N GLY A 142 -9.53 3.01 2.72
CA GLY A 142 -9.27 4.44 2.83
C GLY A 142 -9.68 5.01 4.20
N TRP A 143 -10.87 4.66 4.69
CA TRP A 143 -11.35 5.06 6.01
C TRP A 143 -10.47 4.49 7.15
N LEU A 144 -10.12 3.20 7.08
CA LEU A 144 -9.21 2.58 8.05
C LEU A 144 -7.80 3.19 8.00
N GLY A 145 -7.31 3.53 6.81
CA GLY A 145 -6.05 4.24 6.61
C GLY A 145 -6.06 5.61 7.29
N LYS A 146 -7.15 6.38 7.14
CA LYS A 146 -7.33 7.66 7.84
C LYS A 146 -7.35 7.47 9.36
N ARG A 147 -8.07 6.47 9.87
CA ARG A 147 -8.09 6.14 11.30
C ARG A 147 -6.71 5.73 11.82
N SER A 148 -5.98 4.92 11.07
CA SER A 148 -4.59 4.53 11.37
C SER A 148 -3.67 5.75 11.48
N SER A 149 -3.80 6.72 10.57
CA SER A 149 -3.04 7.98 10.62
C SER A 149 -3.34 8.78 11.90
N ILE A 150 -4.63 8.94 12.24
CA ILE A 150 -5.05 9.67 13.45
C ILE A 150 -4.51 9.00 14.72
N LEU A 151 -4.60 7.66 14.82
CA LEU A 151 -4.07 6.93 15.97
C LEU A 151 -2.55 7.01 16.04
N ARG A 152 -1.85 6.98 14.90
CA ARG A 152 -0.39 7.15 14.84
C ARG A 152 0.04 8.51 15.39
N LEU A 153 -0.66 9.58 15.02
CA LEU A 153 -0.43 10.91 15.59
C LEU A 153 -0.67 10.92 17.10
N ARG A 154 -1.76 10.30 17.56
CA ARG A 154 -2.08 10.21 18.99
C ARG A 154 -1.05 9.40 19.77
N THR A 155 -0.48 8.34 19.17
CA THR A 155 0.64 7.59 19.75
C THR A 155 1.85 8.50 19.91
N ALA A 156 2.24 9.25 18.87
CA ALA A 156 3.39 10.15 18.92
C ALA A 156 3.26 11.18 20.07
N ILE A 157 2.09 11.85 20.19
CA ILE A 157 1.84 12.83 21.26
C ILE A 157 1.99 12.20 22.66
N ARG A 158 1.53 10.96 22.86
CA ARG A 158 1.64 10.25 24.15
C ARG A 158 3.07 9.81 24.45
N THR A 159 3.79 9.36 23.42
CA THR A 159 5.21 9.03 23.55
C THR A 159 6.02 10.27 23.93
N ASP A 160 5.76 11.42 23.30
CA ASP A 160 6.43 12.69 23.61
C ASP A 160 6.17 13.14 25.07
N GLU A 161 4.93 13.04 25.54
CA GLU A 161 4.55 13.32 26.94
C GLU A 161 5.34 12.44 27.92
N ARG A 162 5.40 11.12 27.66
CA ARG A 162 6.15 10.17 28.50
C ARG A 162 7.65 10.47 28.48
N VAL A 163 8.23 10.75 27.31
CA VAL A 163 9.66 11.08 27.17
C VAL A 163 9.98 12.36 27.94
N ARG A 164 9.15 13.40 27.81
CA ARG A 164 9.32 14.66 28.56
C ARG A 164 9.28 14.44 30.06
N LEU A 165 8.26 13.73 30.56
CA LEU A 165 8.15 13.40 31.99
C LEU A 165 9.38 12.63 32.49
N THR A 166 9.85 11.66 31.71
CA THR A 166 11.05 10.88 32.05
C THR A 166 12.28 11.79 32.15
N ASN A 167 12.45 12.74 31.22
CA ASN A 167 13.55 13.70 31.25
C ASN A 167 13.49 14.60 32.50
N GLU A 168 12.33 15.14 32.84
CA GLU A 168 12.14 15.98 34.05
C GLU A 168 12.54 15.22 35.33
N ILE A 169 12.13 13.94 35.44
CA ILE A 169 12.48 13.06 36.56
C ILE A 169 13.99 12.78 36.63
N ILE A 170 14.63 12.54 35.48
CA ILE A 170 16.08 12.30 35.42
C ILE A 170 16.84 13.56 35.84
N THR A 171 16.42 14.75 35.37
CA THR A 171 17.03 16.02 35.78
C THR A 171 16.90 16.26 37.28
N GLY A 172 15.77 15.85 37.90
CA GLY A 172 15.51 15.99 39.34
C GLY A 172 15.97 14.81 40.22
N ILE A 173 16.74 13.85 39.71
CA ILE A 173 16.93 12.54 40.35
C ILE A 173 17.57 12.61 41.74
N GLN A 174 18.46 13.57 41.99
CA GLN A 174 19.14 13.72 43.27
C GLN A 174 18.16 14.06 44.41
N ALA A 175 17.23 15.00 44.16
CA ALA A 175 16.20 15.36 45.13
C ALA A 175 15.23 14.19 45.37
N ILE A 176 14.81 13.50 44.30
CA ILE A 176 13.90 12.36 44.40
C ILE A 176 14.49 11.25 45.29
N LYS A 177 15.78 10.93 45.13
CA LYS A 177 16.47 9.95 45.97
C LYS A 177 16.64 10.42 47.42
N MET A 178 16.96 11.70 47.63
CA MET A 178 17.09 12.27 48.98
C MET A 178 15.80 12.12 49.80
N TYR A 179 14.64 12.23 49.14
CA TYR A 179 13.33 12.07 49.77
C TYR A 179 12.71 10.67 49.61
N THR A 180 13.41 9.69 49.03
CA THR A 180 12.91 8.33 48.78
C THR A 180 11.59 8.29 47.98
N TRP A 181 11.43 9.22 47.05
CA TRP A 181 10.23 9.36 46.21
C TRP A 181 10.28 8.50 44.94
N GLU A 182 11.15 7.49 44.84
CA GLU A 182 11.30 6.74 43.58
C GLU A 182 10.01 6.01 43.17
N HIS A 183 9.31 5.40 44.12
CA HIS A 183 8.08 4.66 43.86
C HIS A 183 6.94 5.54 43.29
N PRO A 184 6.57 6.69 43.90
CA PRO A 184 5.52 7.54 43.34
C PRO A 184 5.87 8.12 41.96
N PHE A 185 7.13 8.51 41.71
CA PHE A 185 7.54 8.98 40.38
C PHE A 185 7.57 7.86 39.34
N SER A 186 7.94 6.63 39.73
CA SER A 186 7.84 5.45 38.87
C SER A 186 6.40 5.16 38.47
N ALA A 187 5.46 5.21 39.42
CA ALA A 187 4.03 5.02 39.15
C ALA A 187 3.47 6.08 38.18
N LEU A 188 3.99 7.32 38.22
CA LEU A 188 3.61 8.38 37.28
C LEU A 188 4.05 8.06 35.85
N ILE A 189 5.28 7.55 35.66
CA ILE A 189 5.77 7.08 34.35
C ILE A 189 4.95 5.88 33.87
N GLU A 190 4.63 4.94 34.76
CA GLU A 190 3.82 3.77 34.44
C GLU A 190 2.41 4.16 33.97
N TYR A 191 1.78 5.14 34.63
CA TYR A 191 0.50 5.68 34.21
C TYR A 191 0.56 6.29 32.79
N ALA A 192 1.60 7.10 32.50
CA ALA A 192 1.83 7.64 31.17
C ALA A 192 2.04 6.53 30.12
N ARG A 193 2.82 5.49 30.47
CA ARG A 193 3.06 4.33 29.60
C ARG A 193 1.77 3.54 29.33
N LYS A 194 0.90 3.36 30.32
CA LYS A 194 -0.38 2.67 30.14
C LYS A 194 -1.28 3.40 29.14
N ARG A 195 -1.31 4.74 29.19
CA ARG A 195 -2.05 5.56 28.20
C ARG A 195 -1.46 5.45 26.80
N GLU A 196 -0.15 5.45 26.67
CA GLU A 196 0.56 5.24 25.40
C GLU A 196 0.25 3.86 24.81
N VAL A 197 0.42 2.79 25.60
CA VAL A 197 0.21 1.40 25.18
C VAL A 197 -1.23 1.15 24.75
N ASN A 198 -2.23 1.77 25.40
CA ASN A 198 -3.62 1.66 24.97
C ASN A 198 -3.85 2.18 23.54
N VAL A 199 -3.21 3.28 23.17
CA VAL A 199 -3.30 3.83 21.80
C VAL A 199 -2.51 2.95 20.82
N ILE A 200 -1.32 2.50 21.21
CA ILE A 200 -0.52 1.56 20.41
C ILE A 200 -1.32 0.29 20.11
N ARG A 201 -2.02 -0.26 21.10
CA ARG A 201 -2.85 -1.46 20.93
C ARG A 201 -3.96 -1.22 19.90
N ALA A 202 -4.66 -0.08 19.97
CA ALA A 202 -5.67 0.29 18.98
C ALA A 202 -5.07 0.41 17.56
N THR A 203 -3.89 1.03 17.43
CA THR A 203 -3.17 1.13 16.15
C THR A 203 -2.81 -0.26 15.61
N SER A 204 -2.34 -1.17 16.48
CA SER A 204 -2.01 -2.55 16.11
C SER A 204 -3.23 -3.34 15.64
N TYR A 205 -4.39 -3.17 16.27
CA TYR A 205 -5.64 -3.80 15.80
C TYR A 205 -6.02 -3.33 14.40
N ILE A 206 -6.03 -2.01 14.15
CA ILE A 206 -6.33 -1.48 12.80
C ILE A 206 -5.31 -2.00 11.78
N ARG A 207 -4.03 -2.01 12.13
CA ARG A 207 -2.97 -2.53 11.25
C ARG A 207 -3.19 -4.01 10.94
N GLY A 208 -3.57 -4.81 11.93
CA GLY A 208 -3.93 -6.22 11.74
C GLY A 208 -5.06 -6.39 10.73
N VAL A 209 -6.16 -5.67 10.91
CA VAL A 209 -7.31 -5.68 9.98
C VAL A 209 -6.90 -5.26 8.57
N VAL A 210 -6.09 -4.21 8.43
CA VAL A 210 -5.60 -3.74 7.12
C VAL A 210 -4.76 -4.82 6.43
N MET A 211 -3.87 -5.49 7.17
CA MET A 211 -3.06 -6.59 6.62
C MET A 211 -3.91 -7.81 6.25
N SER A 212 -4.98 -8.10 6.99
CA SER A 212 -5.91 -9.20 6.66
C SER A 212 -6.58 -9.00 5.30
N PHE A 213 -6.85 -7.76 4.87
CA PHE A 213 -7.45 -7.51 3.55
C PHE A 213 -6.59 -8.00 2.39
N ILE A 214 -5.26 -8.09 2.53
CA ILE A 214 -4.39 -8.60 1.46
C ILE A 214 -4.79 -10.04 1.06
N ILE A 215 -5.20 -10.85 2.04
CA ILE A 215 -5.58 -12.25 1.81
C ILE A 215 -7.09 -12.40 1.61
N PHE A 216 -7.89 -11.71 2.43
CA PHE A 216 -9.34 -11.91 2.43
C PHE A 216 -10.04 -11.25 1.24
N THR A 217 -9.58 -10.09 0.78
CA THR A 217 -10.28 -9.33 -0.29
C THR A 217 -10.34 -10.12 -1.59
N THR A 218 -9.23 -10.75 -1.99
CA THR A 218 -9.15 -11.56 -3.21
C THR A 218 -10.00 -12.82 -3.09
N ARG A 219 -9.93 -13.53 -1.96
CA ARG A 219 -10.71 -14.75 -1.71
C ARG A 219 -12.22 -14.50 -1.66
N SER A 220 -12.64 -13.44 -0.97
CA SER A 220 -14.05 -13.06 -0.90
C SER A 220 -14.61 -12.68 -2.27
N SER A 221 -13.84 -11.93 -3.07
CA SER A 221 -14.25 -11.58 -4.44
C SER A 221 -14.37 -12.80 -5.35
N LEU A 222 -13.41 -13.72 -5.31
CA LEU A 222 -13.48 -14.98 -6.05
C LEU A 222 -14.71 -15.80 -5.65
N PHE A 223 -14.94 -15.95 -4.34
CA PHE A 223 -16.11 -16.66 -3.81
C PHE A 223 -17.43 -16.03 -4.28
N LEU A 224 -17.55 -14.70 -4.20
CA LEU A 224 -18.75 -13.99 -4.64
C LEU A 224 -18.98 -14.09 -6.16
N THR A 225 -17.91 -14.05 -6.96
CA THR A 225 -17.98 -14.26 -8.42
C THR A 225 -18.54 -15.65 -8.74
N ILE A 226 -17.98 -16.70 -8.13
CA ILE A 226 -18.41 -18.08 -8.37
C ILE A 226 -19.85 -18.30 -7.88
N LEU A 227 -20.17 -17.82 -6.67
CA LEU A 227 -21.52 -17.92 -6.12
C LEU A 227 -22.55 -17.22 -7.01
N ALA A 228 -22.25 -16.01 -7.47
CA ALA A 228 -23.12 -15.28 -8.38
C ALA A 228 -23.30 -16.01 -9.71
N TYR A 229 -22.24 -16.60 -10.25
CA TYR A 229 -22.32 -17.37 -11.49
C TYR A 229 -23.26 -18.58 -11.37
N ILE A 230 -23.14 -19.35 -10.29
CA ILE A 230 -24.01 -20.51 -10.01
C ILE A 230 -25.48 -20.07 -9.87
N LEU A 231 -25.74 -19.01 -9.10
CA LEU A 231 -27.11 -18.53 -8.85
C LEU A 231 -27.78 -17.95 -10.10
N LEU A 232 -27.01 -17.31 -10.98
CA LEU A 232 -27.52 -16.72 -12.22
C LEU A 232 -27.71 -17.75 -13.34
N ASN A 233 -27.03 -18.90 -13.28
CA ASN A 233 -27.12 -19.98 -14.28
C ASN A 233 -27.60 -21.33 -13.69
N PRO A 234 -28.82 -21.40 -13.10
CA PRO A 234 -29.29 -22.60 -12.41
C PRO A 234 -29.48 -23.85 -13.30
N GLY A 235 -29.49 -23.69 -14.64
CA GLY A 235 -29.62 -24.76 -15.61
C GLY A 235 -28.30 -25.34 -16.17
N ASN A 236 -27.14 -24.74 -15.85
CA ASN A 236 -25.84 -25.15 -16.41
C ASN A 236 -24.76 -25.22 -15.30
N ASN A 237 -25.03 -26.01 -14.26
CA ASN A 237 -24.20 -26.14 -13.05
C ASN A 237 -22.85 -26.87 -13.23
N GLN A 238 -22.33 -27.01 -14.46
CA GLN A 238 -20.98 -27.53 -14.67
C GLN A 238 -19.96 -26.39 -14.54
N ILE A 239 -19.39 -26.25 -13.34
CA ILE A 239 -18.12 -25.54 -13.15
C ILE A 239 -17.03 -26.49 -13.67
N ASN A 240 -16.81 -26.51 -14.98
CA ASN A 240 -15.63 -27.19 -15.53
C ASN A 240 -14.39 -26.39 -15.13
N ALA A 241 -13.24 -27.06 -15.00
CA ALA A 241 -11.92 -26.43 -14.76
C ALA A 241 -11.51 -25.38 -15.82
N GLU A 242 -12.36 -25.17 -16.83
CA GLU A 242 -12.25 -24.22 -17.92
C GLU A 242 -12.88 -22.84 -17.59
N LYS A 243 -13.77 -22.73 -16.59
CA LYS A 243 -14.46 -21.49 -16.15
C LYS A 243 -14.20 -21.16 -14.69
#